data_AF-A0A1M7T0P7-F1
#
_entry.id   AF-A0A1M7T0P7-F1
#
_cell.length_a   1.000
_cell.length_b   1.000
_cell.length_c   1.000
_cell.angle_alpha   90.00
_cell.angle_beta   90.00
_cell.angle_gamma   90.00
#
_symmetry.space_group_name_H-M   'P 1'
#
loop_
_entity.id
_entity.type
_entity.pdbx_description
1 polymer ?
#
loop_
_entity_poly.entity_id
_entity_poly.type
_entity_poly.pdbx_seq_one_letter_code
_entity_poly.pdbx_strand_id
1 'polypeptide(L)'
;MRLGWDEIKRRAKAFSDEWQHAHYEKGETQLFYNAFFQIFGISVRQVGSFERRVDSFDASRRGFIDLFWPGTLIVEQKSAGRDLLAAQSQALDYFDWLPEREQPRFVLTCDFQNWRLLDLEERKELRFHLQDLHKHISAFDFMLGRKVSFDTQAGVTIKATELMGLPTKVVSHPLRQRPRPGGTPVRALRSTG
;
A
#
# COMPACT_ATOMS: atom_id res chain seq x y z
N MET A 1 -3.57 -15.29 19.72
CA MET A 1 -2.09 -15.30 19.72
C MET A 1 -1.61 -14.43 18.56
N ARG A 2 -0.72 -13.47 18.78
CA ARG A 2 -0.21 -12.60 17.69
C ARG A 2 0.82 -13.40 16.89
N LEU A 3 0.72 -13.44 15.55
CA LEU A 3 1.69 -14.17 14.73
C LEU A 3 3.10 -13.58 14.91
N GLY A 4 4.05 -14.47 15.26
CA GLY A 4 5.46 -14.15 15.36
C GLY A 4 6.12 -14.03 14.00
N TRP A 5 7.28 -13.37 13.95
CA TRP A 5 8.02 -13.14 12.70
C TRP A 5 8.48 -14.41 12.02
N ASP A 6 8.94 -15.40 12.78
CA ASP A 6 9.44 -16.65 12.22
C ASP A 6 8.31 -17.44 11.55
N GLU A 7 7.12 -17.42 12.14
CA GLU A 7 5.94 -18.05 11.55
C GLU A 7 5.49 -17.34 10.26
N ILE A 8 5.51 -16.00 10.25
CA ILE A 8 5.19 -15.21 9.04
C ILE A 8 6.19 -15.51 7.92
N LYS A 9 7.49 -15.54 8.21
CA LYS A 9 8.54 -15.88 7.24
C LYS A 9 8.38 -17.31 6.71
N ARG A 10 8.08 -18.27 7.59
CA ARG A 10 7.84 -19.67 7.22
C ARG A 10 6.64 -19.80 6.29
N ARG A 11 5.52 -19.13 6.61
CA ARG A 11 4.32 -19.08 5.75
C ARG A 11 4.61 -18.41 4.41
N ALA A 12 5.36 -17.32 4.40
CA ALA A 12 5.75 -16.64 3.18
C ALA A 12 6.60 -17.52 2.27
N LYS A 13 7.53 -18.31 2.84
CA LYS A 13 8.29 -19.30 2.08
C LYS A 13 7.38 -20.38 1.50
N ALA A 14 6.50 -20.96 2.31
CA ALA A 14 5.56 -21.99 1.85
C ALA A 14 4.65 -21.48 0.73
N PHE A 15 4.14 -20.25 0.84
CA PHE A 15 3.39 -19.59 -0.22
C PHE A 15 4.21 -19.43 -1.50
N SER A 16 5.48 -19.01 -1.38
CA SER A 16 6.35 -18.86 -2.55
C SER A 16 6.58 -20.19 -3.26
N ASP A 17 6.78 -21.27 -2.49
CA ASP A 17 6.99 -22.62 -3.02
C ASP A 17 5.70 -23.16 -3.69
N GLU A 18 4.53 -22.93 -3.09
CA GLU A 18 3.22 -23.36 -3.61
C GLU A 18 2.89 -22.68 -4.95
N TRP A 19 3.19 -21.39 -5.08
CA TRP A 19 2.84 -20.57 -6.25
C TRP A 19 4.00 -20.36 -7.23
N GLN A 20 5.11 -21.11 -7.11
CA GLN A 20 6.32 -20.95 -7.92
C GLN A 20 6.12 -21.16 -9.44
N HIS A 21 5.06 -21.87 -9.83
CA HIS A 21 4.69 -22.13 -11.24
C HIS A 21 3.40 -21.43 -11.66
N ALA A 22 2.87 -20.58 -10.78
CA ALA A 22 1.62 -19.88 -11.03
C ALA A 22 1.77 -18.96 -12.24
N HIS A 23 0.89 -19.18 -13.19
CA HIS A 23 0.70 -18.38 -14.39
C HIS A 23 -0.81 -18.19 -14.51
N TYR A 24 -1.27 -17.13 -15.16
CA TYR A 24 -2.68 -16.79 -15.11
C TYR A 24 -3.58 -17.90 -15.65
N GLU A 25 -4.34 -18.51 -14.75
CA GLU A 25 -5.52 -19.27 -15.07
C GLU A 25 -6.78 -18.57 -14.53
N LYS A 26 -7.88 -18.72 -15.25
CA LYS A 26 -9.14 -18.06 -14.90
C LYS A 26 -9.60 -18.54 -13.52
N GLY A 27 -9.67 -17.63 -12.54
CA GLY A 27 -10.13 -17.90 -11.18
C GLY A 27 -9.00 -18.04 -10.14
N GLU A 28 -7.74 -18.09 -10.55
CA GLU A 28 -6.62 -18.23 -9.60
C GLU A 28 -6.31 -16.96 -8.82
N THR A 29 -6.62 -15.77 -9.34
CA THR A 29 -6.32 -14.49 -8.68
C THR A 29 -6.90 -14.41 -7.27
N GLN A 30 -8.16 -14.82 -7.09
CA GLN A 30 -8.78 -14.78 -5.77
C GLN A 30 -8.16 -15.82 -4.83
N LEU A 31 -7.82 -17.01 -5.34
CA LEU A 31 -7.15 -18.05 -4.56
C LEU A 31 -5.76 -17.59 -4.10
N PHE A 32 -4.98 -17.01 -5.02
CA PHE A 32 -3.66 -16.46 -4.77
C PHE A 32 -3.68 -15.41 -3.66
N TYR A 33 -4.55 -14.41 -3.77
CA TYR A 33 -4.62 -13.36 -2.76
C TYR A 33 -5.23 -13.81 -1.44
N ASN A 34 -6.18 -14.75 -1.46
CA ASN A 34 -6.63 -15.36 -0.21
C ASN A 34 -5.47 -16.07 0.49
N ALA A 35 -4.69 -16.89 -0.23
CA ALA A 35 -3.52 -17.57 0.32
C ALA A 35 -2.46 -16.57 0.82
N PHE A 36 -2.21 -15.50 0.07
CA PHE A 36 -1.29 -14.43 0.47
C PHE A 36 -1.73 -13.76 1.78
N PHE A 37 -3.00 -13.39 1.93
CA PHE A 37 -3.51 -12.75 3.15
C PHE A 37 -3.49 -13.72 4.35
N GLN A 38 -3.65 -15.03 4.12
CA GLN A 38 -3.54 -16.05 5.17
C GLN A 38 -2.13 -16.16 5.78
N ILE A 39 -1.07 -15.70 5.09
CA ILE A 39 0.27 -15.55 5.69
C ILE A 39 0.18 -14.71 6.97
N PHE A 40 -0.66 -13.67 6.96
CA PHE A 40 -0.89 -12.76 8.09
C PHE A 40 -2.09 -13.16 8.96
N GLY A 41 -2.76 -14.27 8.63
CA GLY A 41 -3.96 -14.73 9.33
C GLY A 41 -5.18 -13.83 9.11
N ILE A 42 -5.24 -13.12 7.98
CA ILE A 42 -6.32 -12.20 7.63
C ILE A 42 -7.15 -12.81 6.52
N SER A 43 -8.48 -12.66 6.58
CA SER A 43 -9.33 -12.93 5.43
C SER A 43 -9.57 -11.65 4.65
N VAL A 44 -9.42 -11.69 3.32
CA VAL A 44 -9.76 -10.55 2.45
C VAL A 44 -11.18 -10.07 2.72
N ARG A 45 -12.14 -10.99 2.94
CA ARG A 45 -13.55 -10.67 3.22
C ARG A 45 -13.76 -9.80 4.47
N GLN A 46 -12.83 -9.81 5.42
CA GLN A 46 -12.92 -9.00 6.64
C GLN A 46 -12.44 -7.56 6.44
N VAL A 47 -11.60 -7.32 5.44
CA VAL A 47 -10.87 -6.05 5.29
C VAL A 47 -11.11 -5.36 3.96
N GLY A 48 -11.60 -6.09 2.96
CA GLY A 48 -11.76 -5.61 1.60
C GLY A 48 -12.66 -6.49 0.74
N SER A 49 -12.56 -6.29 -0.56
CA SER A 49 -13.36 -6.97 -1.57
C SER A 49 -12.57 -7.21 -2.84
N PHE A 50 -12.87 -8.30 -3.55
CA PHE A 50 -12.41 -8.52 -4.91
C PHE A 50 -13.31 -7.82 -5.94
N GLU A 51 -12.78 -7.57 -7.13
CA GLU A 51 -13.53 -7.12 -8.32
C GLU A 51 -14.38 -5.87 -8.05
N ARG A 52 -13.81 -4.92 -7.30
CA ARG A 52 -14.51 -3.69 -6.92
C ARG A 52 -14.68 -2.81 -8.15
N ARG A 53 -15.93 -2.61 -8.58
CA ARG A 53 -16.24 -1.61 -9.59
C ARG A 53 -15.95 -0.20 -9.09
N VAL A 54 -15.28 0.59 -9.94
CA VAL A 54 -15.03 2.02 -9.74
C VAL A 54 -15.52 2.77 -10.97
N ASP A 55 -16.30 3.81 -10.74
CA ASP A 55 -16.76 4.72 -11.78
C ASP A 55 -15.87 5.97 -11.75
N SER A 56 -15.44 6.45 -12.91
CA SER A 56 -14.64 7.67 -12.97
C SER A 56 -15.54 8.93 -12.89
N PHE A 57 -14.93 10.11 -12.76
CA PHE A 57 -15.65 11.38 -12.84
C PHE A 57 -16.33 11.61 -14.20
N ASP A 58 -15.82 10.95 -15.24
CA ASP A 58 -16.51 10.79 -16.52
C ASP A 58 -17.37 9.53 -16.47
N ALA A 59 -18.69 9.70 -16.55
CA ALA A 59 -19.66 8.61 -16.46
C ALA A 59 -19.52 7.53 -17.57
N SER A 60 -18.76 7.82 -18.63
CA SER A 60 -18.46 6.88 -19.72
C SER A 60 -17.30 5.92 -19.39
N ARG A 61 -16.46 6.24 -18.40
CA ARG A 61 -15.30 5.43 -18.00
C ARG A 61 -15.56 4.70 -16.69
N ARG A 62 -15.32 3.40 -16.71
CA ARG A 62 -15.50 2.49 -15.56
C ARG A 62 -14.37 1.48 -15.55
N GLY A 63 -14.04 0.99 -14.36
CA GLY A 63 -13.03 -0.03 -14.16
C GLY A 63 -13.40 -1.00 -13.05
N PHE A 64 -12.58 -2.03 -12.91
CA PHE A 64 -12.67 -2.99 -11.83
C PHE A 64 -11.28 -3.10 -11.21
N ILE A 65 -11.22 -2.92 -9.90
CA ILE A 65 -10.05 -3.19 -9.09
C ILE A 65 -10.05 -4.67 -8.73
N ASP A 66 -8.95 -5.38 -8.93
CA ASP A 66 -8.87 -6.82 -8.63
C ASP A 66 -9.03 -7.08 -7.13
N LEU A 67 -8.32 -6.36 -6.26
CA LEU A 67 -8.53 -6.38 -4.81
C LEU A 67 -8.46 -4.97 -4.23
N PHE A 68 -9.48 -4.63 -3.45
CA PHE A 68 -9.59 -3.33 -2.78
C PHE A 68 -9.75 -3.48 -1.26
N TRP A 69 -8.81 -2.91 -0.51
CA TRP A 69 -8.88 -2.68 0.93
C TRP A 69 -8.92 -1.16 1.18
N PRO A 70 -10.10 -0.60 1.50
CA PRO A 70 -10.28 0.84 1.67
C PRO A 70 -9.26 1.47 2.62
N GLY A 71 -8.66 2.59 2.20
CA GLY A 71 -7.68 3.34 2.99
C GLY A 71 -6.31 2.67 3.14
N THR A 72 -6.15 1.42 2.65
CA THR A 72 -4.94 0.63 2.90
C THR A 72 -4.27 0.18 1.62
N LEU A 73 -4.94 -0.63 0.80
CA LEU A 73 -4.31 -1.34 -0.31
C LEU A 73 -5.23 -1.40 -1.53
N ILE A 74 -4.69 -1.05 -2.68
CA ILE A 74 -5.24 -1.44 -3.99
C ILE A 74 -4.30 -2.44 -4.63
N VAL A 75 -4.88 -3.44 -5.30
CA VAL A 75 -4.12 -4.43 -6.05
C VAL A 75 -4.63 -4.53 -7.48
N GLU A 76 -3.69 -4.47 -8.42
CA GLU A 76 -3.92 -4.78 -9.82
C GLU A 76 -3.10 -6.01 -10.20
N GLN A 77 -3.78 -7.05 -10.64
CA GLN A 77 -3.22 -8.30 -11.08
C GLN A 77 -3.13 -8.32 -12.61
N LYS A 78 -2.02 -8.84 -13.13
CA LYS A 78 -1.88 -9.17 -14.53
C LYS A 78 -1.58 -10.65 -14.70
N SER A 79 -1.70 -11.12 -15.95
CA SER A 79 -1.13 -12.42 -16.30
C SER A 79 0.39 -12.38 -16.25
N ALA A 80 1.02 -13.52 -15.95
CA ALA A 80 2.47 -13.66 -15.86
C ALA A 80 3.20 -13.04 -17.09
N GLY A 81 4.23 -12.23 -16.82
CA GLY A 81 5.05 -11.57 -17.84
C GLY A 81 4.45 -10.31 -18.46
N ARG A 82 3.28 -9.84 -17.99
CA ARG A 82 2.64 -8.61 -18.49
C ARG A 82 3.20 -7.35 -17.81
N ASP A 83 2.90 -6.21 -18.43
CA ASP A 83 3.42 -4.91 -18.00
C ASP A 83 2.83 -4.44 -16.66
N LEU A 84 3.64 -4.54 -15.61
CA LEU A 84 3.30 -4.07 -14.26
C LEU A 84 3.43 -2.55 -14.10
N LEU A 85 4.08 -1.84 -15.02
CA LEU A 85 4.08 -0.38 -15.03
C LEU A 85 2.73 0.15 -15.51
N ALA A 86 2.20 -0.42 -16.58
CA ALA A 86 0.84 -0.12 -17.03
C ALA A 86 -0.21 -0.45 -15.95
N ALA A 87 -0.05 -1.59 -15.26
CA ALA A 87 -0.91 -1.96 -14.13
C ALA A 87 -0.85 -0.92 -12.98
N GLN A 88 0.34 -0.39 -12.71
CA GLN A 88 0.53 0.60 -11.65
C GLN A 88 -0.12 1.94 -12.02
N SER A 89 0.04 2.39 -13.26
CA SER A 89 -0.66 3.58 -13.76
C SER A 89 -2.18 3.42 -13.66
N GLN A 90 -2.70 2.24 -14.00
CA GLN A 90 -4.13 1.93 -13.84
C GLN A 90 -4.61 2.01 -12.38
N ALA A 91 -3.84 1.46 -11.44
CA ALA A 91 -4.15 1.56 -10.02
C ALA A 91 -4.16 3.01 -9.51
N LEU A 92 -3.25 3.85 -10.04
CA LEU A 92 -3.19 5.28 -9.70
C LEU A 92 -4.37 6.06 -10.30
N ASP A 93 -4.81 5.74 -11.51
CA ASP A 93 -6.05 6.29 -12.07
C ASP A 93 -7.25 5.97 -11.15
N TYR A 94 -7.34 4.73 -10.64
CA TYR A 94 -8.39 4.34 -9.70
C TYR A 94 -8.29 5.06 -8.37
N PHE A 95 -7.07 5.29 -7.85
CA PHE A 95 -6.86 6.11 -6.66
C PHE A 95 -7.52 7.49 -6.79
N ASP A 96 -7.36 8.15 -7.94
CA ASP A 96 -7.90 9.49 -8.18
C ASP A 96 -9.44 9.51 -8.22
N TRP A 97 -10.07 8.38 -8.56
CA TRP A 97 -11.53 8.26 -8.64
C TRP A 97 -12.16 7.86 -7.30
N LEU A 98 -11.36 7.41 -6.34
CA LEU A 98 -11.85 6.99 -5.02
C LEU A 98 -12.13 8.20 -4.12
N PRO A 99 -13.15 8.12 -3.24
CA PRO A 99 -13.34 9.11 -2.18
C PRO A 99 -12.09 9.20 -1.31
N GLU A 100 -11.73 10.40 -0.85
CA GLU A 100 -10.53 10.66 -0.04
C GLU A 100 -10.40 9.72 1.17
N ARG A 101 -11.51 9.42 1.85
CA ARG A 101 -11.53 8.49 3.00
C ARG A 101 -11.22 7.03 2.66
N GLU A 102 -11.29 6.65 1.39
CA GLU A 102 -11.03 5.29 0.90
C GLU A 102 -9.72 5.18 0.11
N GLN A 103 -9.05 6.31 -0.15
CA GLN A 103 -7.79 6.36 -0.89
C GLN A 103 -6.71 5.51 -0.19
N PRO A 104 -6.18 4.47 -0.84
CA PRO A 104 -5.23 3.55 -0.22
C PRO A 104 -3.85 4.19 -0.08
N ARG A 105 -3.11 3.82 0.97
CA ARG A 105 -1.69 4.19 1.08
C ARG A 105 -0.80 3.36 0.13
N PHE A 106 -1.12 2.09 -0.04
CA PHE A 106 -0.29 1.13 -0.77
C PHE A 106 -0.93 0.73 -2.10
N VAL A 107 -0.09 0.62 -3.12
CA VAL A 107 -0.45 0.04 -4.43
C VAL A 107 0.41 -1.20 -4.63
N LEU A 108 -0.20 -2.35 -4.81
CA LEU A 108 0.47 -3.58 -5.21
C LEU A 108 0.11 -3.91 -6.66
N THR A 109 1.14 -4.13 -7.48
CA THR A 109 0.95 -4.73 -8.81
C THR A 109 1.69 -6.05 -8.87
N CYS A 110 1.05 -7.05 -9.44
CA CYS A 110 1.54 -8.42 -9.42
C CYS A 110 1.17 -9.15 -10.71
N ASP A 111 2.06 -10.00 -11.20
CA ASP A 111 1.77 -10.95 -12.27
C ASP A 111 2.00 -12.40 -11.81
N PHE A 112 1.74 -12.66 -10.52
CA PHE A 112 2.13 -13.83 -9.73
C PHE A 112 3.62 -13.87 -9.38
N GLN A 113 4.49 -13.76 -10.37
CA GLN A 113 5.93 -14.00 -10.21
C GLN A 113 6.73 -12.74 -9.87
N ASN A 114 6.29 -11.58 -10.35
CA ASN A 114 6.91 -10.28 -10.15
C ASN A 114 5.98 -9.40 -9.33
N TRP A 115 6.55 -8.75 -8.33
CA TRP A 115 5.82 -7.92 -7.37
C TRP A 115 6.38 -6.52 -7.39
N ARG A 116 5.49 -5.51 -7.43
CA ARG A 116 5.84 -4.10 -7.20
C ARG A 116 4.90 -3.53 -6.16
N LEU A 117 5.44 -3.19 -5.00
CA LEU A 117 4.73 -2.54 -3.91
C LEU A 117 5.18 -1.08 -3.84
N LEU A 118 4.25 -0.17 -4.06
CA LEU A 118 4.44 1.27 -3.96
C LEU A 118 3.77 1.79 -2.68
N ASP A 119 4.55 2.53 -1.89
CA ASP A 119 4.05 3.34 -0.77
C ASP A 119 3.85 4.78 -1.26
N LEU A 120 2.61 5.23 -1.34
CA LEU A 120 2.26 6.56 -1.85
C LEU A 120 2.63 7.68 -0.89
N GLU A 121 2.71 7.41 0.42
CA GLU A 121 3.13 8.39 1.42
C GLU A 121 4.64 8.62 1.35
N GLU A 122 5.41 7.54 1.36
CA GLU A 122 6.88 7.61 1.35
C GLU A 122 7.47 7.79 -0.06
N ARG A 123 6.64 7.62 -1.11
CA ARG A 123 7.07 7.62 -2.52
C ARG A 123 8.23 6.66 -2.80
N LYS A 124 8.18 5.51 -2.12
CA LYS A 124 9.15 4.42 -2.28
C LYS A 124 8.46 3.24 -2.95
N GLU A 125 9.20 2.61 -3.84
CA GLU A 125 8.77 1.39 -4.47
C GLU A 125 9.74 0.27 -4.15
N LEU A 126 9.19 -0.89 -3.78
CA LEU A 126 9.91 -2.14 -3.63
C LEU A 126 9.53 -3.09 -4.77
N ARG A 127 10.53 -3.59 -5.49
CA ARG A 127 10.36 -4.63 -6.53
C ARG A 127 11.10 -5.91 -6.15
N PHE A 128 10.45 -7.06 -6.34
CA PHE A 128 11.05 -8.37 -6.05
C PHE A 128 10.30 -9.51 -6.78
N HIS A 129 10.93 -10.68 -6.81
CA HIS A 129 10.32 -11.91 -7.34
C HIS A 129 9.65 -12.71 -6.22
N LEU A 130 8.61 -13.49 -6.54
CA LEU A 130 7.87 -14.33 -5.59
C LEU A 130 8.79 -15.19 -4.71
N GLN A 131 9.81 -15.82 -5.28
CA GLN A 131 10.79 -16.64 -4.54
C GLN A 131 11.46 -15.89 -3.36
N ASP A 132 11.55 -14.56 -3.45
CA ASP A 132 12.19 -13.69 -2.46
C ASP A 132 11.17 -13.07 -1.49
N LEU A 133 9.87 -13.40 -1.59
CA LEU A 133 8.81 -12.83 -0.73
C LEU A 133 9.16 -12.95 0.76
N HIS A 134 9.69 -14.09 1.20
CA HIS A 134 10.08 -14.31 2.59
C HIS A 134 11.17 -13.34 3.09
N LYS A 135 12.02 -12.82 2.19
CA LYS A 135 13.03 -11.78 2.50
C LYS A 135 12.40 -10.39 2.59
N HIS A 136 11.26 -10.20 1.93
CA HIS A 136 10.57 -8.91 1.81
C HIS A 136 9.26 -8.82 2.60
N ILE A 137 8.88 -9.87 3.33
CA ILE A 137 7.55 -9.99 3.94
C ILE A 137 7.24 -8.88 4.95
N SER A 138 8.27 -8.29 5.57
CA SER A 138 8.13 -7.12 6.44
C SER A 138 7.67 -5.85 5.73
N ALA A 139 7.75 -5.77 4.39
CA ALA A 139 7.14 -4.68 3.63
C ALA A 139 5.60 -4.69 3.72
N PHE A 140 5.00 -5.81 4.12
CA PHE A 140 3.56 -6.00 4.28
C PHE A 140 3.09 -5.96 5.73
N ASP A 141 3.93 -5.50 6.66
CA ASP A 141 3.59 -5.39 8.08
C ASP A 141 2.37 -4.49 8.36
N PHE A 142 2.05 -3.59 7.42
CA PHE A 142 0.84 -2.77 7.45
C PHE A 142 -0.43 -3.62 7.53
N MET A 143 -0.41 -4.85 6.99
CA MET A 143 -1.53 -5.78 7.10
C MET A 143 -1.82 -6.15 8.56
N LEU A 144 -0.81 -6.12 9.44
CA LEU A 144 -0.94 -6.36 10.87
C LEU A 144 -1.13 -5.06 11.69
N GLY A 145 -1.37 -3.93 11.02
CA GLY A 145 -1.45 -2.60 11.63
C GLY A 145 -0.11 -2.11 12.18
N ARG A 146 1.02 -2.63 11.68
CA ARG A 146 2.37 -2.24 12.10
C ARG A 146 2.93 -1.17 11.16
N LYS A 147 3.88 -0.37 11.65
CA LYS A 147 4.61 0.60 10.81
C LYS A 147 5.53 -0.15 9.85
N VAL A 148 5.62 0.35 8.62
CA VAL A 148 6.45 -0.21 7.55
C VAL A 148 7.54 0.78 7.17
N SER A 149 8.74 0.27 6.88
CA SER A 149 9.80 0.99 6.17
C SER A 149 10.47 0.05 5.17
N PHE A 150 10.69 0.53 3.94
CA PHE A 150 11.37 -0.23 2.89
C PHE A 150 12.89 -0.21 3.01
N ASP A 151 13.46 0.62 3.89
CA ASP A 151 14.92 0.83 3.99
C ASP A 151 15.69 -0.40 4.49
N THR A 152 15.00 -1.37 5.07
CA THR A 152 15.58 -2.60 5.63
C THR A 152 15.41 -3.83 4.74
N GLN A 153 14.78 -3.68 3.56
CA GLN A 153 14.48 -4.80 2.67
C GLN A 153 15.62 -5.00 1.65
N ALA A 154 16.09 -6.23 1.46
CA ALA A 154 17.20 -6.56 0.55
C ALA A 154 16.85 -6.48 -0.96
N GLY A 155 15.82 -5.71 -1.33
CA GLY A 155 15.26 -5.63 -2.68
C GLY A 155 15.66 -4.34 -3.39
N VAL A 156 15.22 -4.18 -4.64
CA VAL A 156 15.45 -2.93 -5.37
C VAL A 156 14.42 -1.90 -4.88
N THR A 157 14.86 -1.05 -3.94
CA THR A 157 14.09 0.11 -3.48
C THR A 157 14.39 1.31 -4.38
N ILE A 158 13.38 1.80 -5.09
CA ILE A 158 13.51 2.93 -6.02
C ILE A 158 12.75 4.11 -5.45
N LYS A 159 13.37 5.30 -5.44
CA LYS A 159 12.63 6.55 -5.24
C LYS A 159 11.73 6.73 -6.45
N ALA A 160 10.42 6.78 -6.24
CA ALA A 160 9.47 6.95 -7.32
C ALA A 160 9.39 8.42 -7.76
N THR A 161 10.52 8.96 -8.24
CA THR A 161 10.70 10.37 -8.62
C THR A 161 9.96 10.77 -9.90
N GLU A 162 9.63 9.81 -10.75
CA GLU A 162 9.01 10.03 -12.07
C GLU A 162 7.54 9.58 -12.16
N LEU A 163 6.90 9.25 -11.04
CA LEU A 163 5.44 9.08 -11.00
C LEU A 163 4.78 10.47 -11.10
N MET A 164 4.92 11.11 -12.26
CA MET A 164 4.26 12.34 -12.66
C MET A 164 2.75 12.10 -12.63
N GLY A 165 2.12 12.44 -11.50
CA GLY A 165 0.69 12.26 -11.30
C GLY A 165 0.26 11.97 -9.87
N LEU A 166 1.16 11.56 -8.95
CA LEU A 166 0.74 11.38 -7.55
C LEU A 166 0.18 12.69 -6.99
N PRO A 167 -1.05 12.72 -6.44
CA PRO A 167 -1.62 13.94 -5.92
C PRO A 167 -0.71 14.47 -4.80
N THR A 168 -0.27 15.72 -4.97
CA THR A 168 0.58 16.47 -4.04
C THR A 168 -0.01 16.60 -2.63
N LYS A 169 -1.24 16.10 -2.39
CA LYS A 169 -2.01 16.26 -1.15
C LYS A 169 -1.56 15.39 0.03
N VAL A 170 -0.66 14.42 -0.17
CA VAL A 170 -0.26 13.50 0.92
C VAL A 170 0.71 14.12 1.95
N VAL A 171 1.13 15.38 1.79
CA VAL A 171 1.95 16.08 2.79
C VAL A 171 1.18 17.25 3.40
N SER A 172 0.28 16.97 4.34
CA SER A 172 -0.17 17.93 5.34
C SER A 172 0.08 17.35 6.73
N HIS A 173 1.35 17.33 7.13
CA HIS A 173 1.71 17.29 8.54
C HIS A 173 1.15 18.57 9.20
N PRO A 174 0.25 18.51 10.20
CA PRO A 174 0.00 19.69 11.00
C PRO A 174 1.28 20.00 11.78
N LEU A 175 1.90 21.12 11.44
CA LEU A 175 2.99 21.70 12.21
C LEU A 175 2.57 21.75 13.69
N ARG A 176 3.28 20.99 14.53
CA ARG A 176 3.32 21.19 15.98
C ARG A 176 3.48 22.68 16.23
N GLN A 177 2.47 23.31 16.82
CA GLN A 177 2.64 24.63 17.42
C GLN A 177 3.66 24.47 18.56
N ARG A 178 4.88 24.97 18.34
CA ARG A 178 5.82 25.21 19.43
C ARG A 178 5.31 26.43 20.22
N PRO A 179 5.23 26.38 21.56
CA PRO A 179 5.02 27.60 22.32
C PRO A 179 6.25 28.51 22.18
N ARG A 180 6.02 29.80 21.92
CA ARG A 180 7.08 30.83 21.89
C ARG A 180 7.60 31.07 23.32
N PRO A 181 8.92 31.15 23.54
CA PRO A 181 9.47 31.63 24.81
C PRO A 181 9.81 33.13 24.74
N GLY A 182 9.65 33.84 25.87
CA GLY A 182 10.02 35.24 26.10
C GLY A 182 8.77 36.12 26.30
N GLY A 183 8.43 36.61 27.50
CA GLY A 183 9.28 37.38 28.43
C GLY A 183 9.25 38.85 27.96
N THR A 184 8.49 39.75 28.58
CA THR A 184 8.95 40.59 29.72
C THR A 184 7.74 41.37 30.29
N PRO A 185 7.63 41.61 31.61
CA PRO A 185 6.53 42.35 32.21
C PRO A 185 6.74 43.87 32.07
N VAL A 186 5.68 44.62 31.73
CA VAL A 186 5.67 46.08 31.86
C VAL A 186 4.79 46.45 33.05
N ARG A 187 5.44 47.09 34.02
CA ARG A 187 4.87 47.71 35.20
C ARG A 187 4.69 49.20 34.92
N ALA A 188 3.48 49.75 35.09
CA ALA A 188 3.23 51.18 35.33
C ALA A 188 1.80 51.31 35.89
N LEU A 189 1.62 51.60 37.19
CA LEU A 189 1.54 52.94 37.80
C LEU A 189 0.17 53.64 37.62
N ARG A 190 -0.61 53.54 38.71
CA ARG A 190 -1.40 54.59 39.41
C ARG A 190 -2.47 55.45 38.71
N SER A 191 -3.59 55.56 39.45
CA SER A 191 -4.49 56.73 39.63
C SER A 191 -5.40 57.05 38.43
N THR A 192 -6.66 57.46 38.53
CA THR A 192 -7.55 58.04 39.56
C THR A 192 -8.96 58.03 38.94
N GLY A 193 -10.01 57.99 39.76
CA GLY A 193 -11.40 58.20 39.33
C GLY A 193 -12.38 57.47 40.22
#